data_AF-A0AAU5JWD9-F1
#
_entry.id   AF-A0AAU5JWD9-F1
#
_cell.length_a   1.000
_cell.length_b   1.000
_cell.length_c   1.000
_cell.angle_alpha   90.00
_cell.angle_beta   90.00
_cell.angle_gamma   90.00
#
_symmetry.space_group_name_H-M   'P 1'
#
loop_
_entity.id
_entity.type
_entity.pdbx_description
1 polymer ?
#
loop_
_entity_poly.entity_id
_entity_poly.type
_entity_poly.pdbx_seq_one_letter_code
_entity_poly.pdbx_strand_id
1 'polypeptide(L)'
;MRKRFVAATVAVSSLTLALTGFLLTRDSEEEAFLKSAERVEFCAEAAPLDLAKAEELDAHKRQHVIEDLGKRAPEGIGEDFDRLSAWYDHAEQEHKDAARKSSYRVGEFIERACPDINIGGIRS
;
A
#
# COMPACT_ATOMS: atom_id res chain seq x y z
N MET A 1 57.78 -19.18 -32.28
CA MET A 1 56.52 -19.82 -32.71
C MET A 1 55.44 -19.53 -31.67
N ARG A 2 54.26 -19.05 -32.12
CA ARG A 2 52.88 -19.18 -31.55
C ARG A 2 52.65 -18.81 -30.07
N LYS A 3 51.55 -18.21 -29.62
CA LYS A 3 50.41 -17.41 -30.12
C LYS A 3 49.53 -17.30 -28.86
N ARG A 4 49.17 -16.08 -28.43
CA ARG A 4 47.86 -15.70 -27.80
C ARG A 4 47.57 -16.38 -26.42
N PHE A 5 46.92 -15.75 -25.44
CA PHE A 5 45.62 -15.08 -25.50
C PHE A 5 45.44 -14.12 -24.32
N VAL A 6 44.99 -12.91 -24.64
CA VAL A 6 44.18 -12.06 -23.78
C VAL A 6 42.84 -12.76 -23.57
N ALA A 7 42.32 -12.79 -22.34
CA ALA A 7 40.89 -12.89 -22.07
C ALA A 7 40.58 -12.28 -20.69
N ALA A 8 40.37 -10.97 -20.67
CA ALA A 8 39.49 -10.34 -19.69
C ALA A 8 38.07 -10.85 -19.93
N THR A 9 37.34 -11.27 -18.89
CA THR A 9 35.88 -11.31 -18.94
C THR A 9 35.30 -10.83 -17.63
N VAL A 10 34.39 -9.89 -17.80
CA VAL A 10 33.65 -9.08 -16.85
C VAL A 10 32.64 -9.99 -16.13
N ALA A 11 32.75 -10.11 -14.81
CA ALA A 11 31.73 -10.73 -13.98
C ALA A 11 30.98 -9.64 -13.21
N VAL A 12 30.15 -8.88 -13.91
CA VAL A 12 29.13 -8.02 -13.28
C VAL A 12 27.90 -8.06 -14.18
N SER A 13 26.81 -8.66 -13.70
CA SER A 13 25.40 -8.31 -13.97
C SER A 13 24.52 -9.56 -13.84
N SER A 14 23.98 -9.84 -12.66
CA SER A 14 22.88 -10.81 -12.51
C SER A 14 21.83 -10.39 -11.48
N LEU A 15 21.95 -9.21 -10.86
CA LEU A 15 21.14 -8.83 -9.71
C LEU A 15 20.12 -7.70 -9.96
N THR A 16 19.74 -7.46 -11.22
CA THR A 16 18.85 -6.33 -11.59
C THR A 16 17.49 -6.73 -12.15
N LEU A 17 17.22 -8.00 -12.44
CA LEU A 17 15.94 -8.43 -13.02
C LEU A 17 14.85 -8.77 -11.98
N ALA A 18 15.22 -9.04 -10.73
CA ALA A 18 14.24 -9.43 -9.70
C ALA A 18 13.44 -8.23 -9.14
N LEU A 19 14.06 -7.06 -8.99
CA LEU A 19 13.38 -5.88 -8.45
C LEU A 19 12.36 -5.28 -9.42
N THR A 20 12.64 -5.28 -10.73
CA THR A 20 11.74 -4.71 -11.73
C THR A 20 10.48 -5.54 -11.92
N GLY A 21 10.58 -6.87 -11.84
CA GLY A 21 9.41 -7.74 -11.90
C GLY A 21 8.43 -7.51 -10.75
N PHE A 22 8.96 -7.37 -9.52
CA PHE A 22 8.17 -7.19 -8.31
C PHE A 22 7.44 -5.83 -8.24
N LEU A 23 8.07 -4.76 -8.72
CA LEU A 23 7.42 -3.44 -8.76
C LEU A 23 6.30 -3.38 -9.82
N LEU A 24 6.51 -4.01 -10.98
CA LEU A 24 5.49 -4.05 -12.04
C LEU A 24 4.26 -4.89 -11.66
N THR A 25 4.43 -5.94 -10.85
CA THR A 25 3.29 -6.74 -10.38
C THR A 25 2.44 -6.01 -9.36
N ARG A 26 3.03 -5.25 -8.41
CA ARG A 26 2.27 -4.50 -7.39
C ARG A 26 1.34 -3.46 -8.03
N ASP A 27 1.85 -2.65 -8.96
CA ASP A 27 1.02 -1.65 -9.66
C ASP A 27 -0.09 -2.32 -10.48
N SER A 28 0.19 -3.48 -11.08
CA SER A 28 -0.80 -4.24 -11.85
C SER A 28 -1.92 -4.82 -10.98
N GLU A 29 -1.62 -5.24 -9.75
CA GLU A 29 -2.60 -5.81 -8.82
C GLU A 29 -3.52 -4.73 -8.23
N GLU A 30 -2.96 -3.59 -7.83
CA GLU A 30 -3.77 -2.43 -7.42
C GLU A 30 -4.72 -2.01 -8.54
N GLU A 31 -4.22 -1.89 -9.78
CA GLU A 31 -5.04 -1.53 -10.94
C GLU A 31 -6.12 -2.58 -11.31
N ALA A 32 -5.84 -3.85 -11.05
CA ALA A 32 -6.81 -4.93 -11.22
C ALA A 32 -7.90 -4.85 -10.14
N PHE A 33 -7.52 -4.60 -8.89
CA PHE A 33 -8.44 -4.40 -7.77
C PHE A 33 -9.38 -3.21 -7.99
N LEU A 34 -8.86 -2.08 -8.48
CA LEU A 34 -9.68 -0.90 -8.79
C LEU A 34 -10.79 -1.16 -9.82
N LYS A 35 -10.68 -2.25 -10.60
CA LYS A 35 -11.65 -2.69 -11.61
C LYS A 35 -12.45 -3.92 -11.17
N SER A 36 -12.15 -4.49 -10.00
CA SER A 36 -12.74 -5.74 -9.53
C SER A 36 -14.10 -5.50 -8.84
N ALA A 37 -14.86 -6.59 -8.67
CA ALA A 37 -16.10 -6.58 -7.90
C ALA A 37 -15.84 -6.47 -6.39
N GLU A 38 -14.68 -6.92 -5.91
CA GLU A 38 -14.28 -6.88 -4.49
C GLU A 38 -14.18 -5.45 -3.97
N ARG A 39 -13.89 -4.50 -4.87
CA ARG A 39 -13.92 -3.06 -4.58
C ARG A 39 -15.25 -2.60 -3.97
N VAL A 40 -16.38 -3.21 -4.34
CA VAL A 40 -17.69 -2.81 -3.80
C VAL A 40 -17.77 -3.07 -2.31
N GLU A 41 -17.36 -4.25 -1.86
CA GLU A 41 -17.34 -4.59 -0.43
C GLU A 41 -16.28 -3.79 0.32
N PHE A 42 -15.11 -3.59 -0.29
CA PHE A 42 -14.07 -2.72 0.27
C PHE A 42 -14.58 -1.29 0.51
N CYS A 43 -15.31 -0.71 -0.45
CA CYS A 43 -15.86 0.63 -0.29
C CYS A 43 -17.02 0.70 0.70
N ALA A 44 -17.80 -0.37 0.84
CA ALA A 44 -18.81 -0.45 1.90
C ALA A 44 -18.16 -0.43 3.29
N GLU A 45 -17.07 -1.17 3.47
CA GLU A 45 -16.28 -1.20 4.71
C GLU A 45 -15.58 0.15 4.97
N ALA A 46 -15.10 0.83 3.93
CA ALA A 46 -14.45 2.13 4.07
C ALA A 46 -15.42 3.28 4.37
N ALA A 47 -16.72 3.10 4.13
CA ALA A 47 -17.73 4.16 4.25
C ALA A 47 -17.77 4.93 5.59
N PRO A 48 -17.44 4.34 6.76
CA PRO A 48 -17.36 5.06 8.02
C PRO A 48 -16.14 6.01 8.13
N LEU A 49 -15.10 5.81 7.32
CA LEU A 49 -13.89 6.65 7.33
C LEU A 49 -14.07 8.01 6.65
N ASP A 50 -15.20 8.22 5.96
CA ASP A 50 -15.54 9.49 5.33
C ASP A 50 -15.54 10.62 6.38
N LEU A 51 -14.82 11.70 6.10
CA LEU A 51 -14.77 12.90 6.92
C LEU A 51 -16.16 13.47 7.20
N ALA A 52 -17.11 13.31 6.28
CA ALA A 52 -18.50 13.71 6.51
C ALA A 52 -19.17 12.96 7.68
N LYS A 53 -18.62 11.81 8.08
CA LYS A 53 -19.12 10.95 9.18
C LYS A 53 -18.10 10.81 10.31
N ALA A 54 -16.98 11.53 10.27
CA ALA A 54 -15.86 11.33 11.18
C ALA A 54 -16.18 11.57 12.66
N GLU A 55 -17.22 12.35 12.96
CA GLU A 55 -17.69 12.58 14.35
C GLU A 55 -18.32 11.33 14.98
N GLU A 56 -18.77 10.36 14.17
CA GLU A 56 -19.41 9.12 14.64
C GLU A 56 -18.39 8.00 14.91
N LEU A 57 -17.14 8.18 14.48
CA LEU A 57 -16.11 7.14 14.48
C LEU A 57 -15.00 7.44 15.50
N ASP A 58 -15.12 6.80 16.68
CA ASP A 58 -14.07 6.80 17.68
C ASP A 58 -12.78 6.09 17.19
N ALA A 59 -11.67 6.36 17.87
CA ALA A 59 -10.35 5.87 17.46
C ALA A 59 -10.28 4.33 17.39
N HIS A 60 -10.96 3.64 18.30
CA HIS A 60 -10.97 2.18 18.35
C HIS A 60 -11.76 1.60 17.16
N LYS A 61 -12.94 2.12 16.85
CA LYS A 61 -13.71 1.71 15.66
C LYS A 61 -12.97 2.00 14.37
N ARG A 62 -12.28 3.14 14.29
CA ARG A 62 -11.45 3.49 13.14
C ARG A 62 -10.36 2.46 12.89
N GLN A 63 -9.70 2.01 13.95
CA GLN A 63 -8.70 0.96 13.86
C GLN A 63 -9.30 -0.33 13.29
N HIS A 64 -10.44 -0.81 13.82
CA HIS A 64 -11.11 -2.00 13.29
C HIS A 64 -11.42 -1.90 11.80
N VAL A 65 -11.93 -0.75 11.35
CA VAL A 65 -12.19 -0.53 9.92
C VAL A 65 -10.90 -0.60 9.11
N ILE A 66 -9.80 -0.02 9.58
CA ILE A 66 -8.51 -0.08 8.89
C ILE A 66 -7.97 -1.52 8.83
N GLU A 67 -8.10 -2.30 9.89
CA GLU A 67 -7.71 -3.71 9.92
C GLU A 67 -8.54 -4.55 8.94
N ASP A 68 -9.85 -4.33 8.88
CA ASP A 68 -10.74 -5.07 7.99
C ASP A 68 -10.54 -4.70 6.51
N LEU A 69 -10.23 -3.43 6.22
CA LEU A 69 -9.79 -3.01 4.90
C LEU A 69 -8.46 -3.65 4.51
N GLY A 70 -7.50 -3.73 5.43
CA GLY A 70 -6.20 -4.37 5.20
C GLY A 70 -6.30 -5.83 4.78
N LYS A 71 -7.22 -6.59 5.39
CA LYS A 71 -7.48 -8.00 5.04
C LYS A 71 -8.03 -8.19 3.62
N ARG A 72 -8.63 -7.15 3.04
CA ARG A 72 -9.26 -7.15 1.71
C ARG A 72 -8.44 -6.41 0.67
N ALA A 73 -7.39 -5.71 1.10
CA ALA A 73 -6.54 -4.94 0.23
C ALA A 73 -5.65 -5.86 -0.63
N PRO A 74 -5.31 -5.46 -1.87
CA PRO A 74 -4.33 -6.19 -2.66
C PRO A 74 -2.95 -6.13 -1.99
N GLU A 75 -2.10 -7.14 -2.25
CA GLU A 75 -0.75 -7.26 -1.66
C GLU A 75 0.10 -5.98 -1.83
N GLY A 76 -0.11 -5.27 -2.95
CA GLY A 76 0.53 -3.98 -3.25
C GLY A 76 0.43 -2.92 -2.15
N ILE A 77 -0.71 -2.85 -1.45
CA ILE A 77 -1.00 -1.85 -0.41
C ILE A 77 -1.24 -2.48 0.98
N GLY A 78 -1.47 -3.80 1.07
CA GLY A 78 -1.71 -4.51 2.34
C GLY A 78 -0.61 -4.29 3.38
N GLU A 79 0.66 -4.27 2.98
CA GLU A 79 1.78 -3.97 3.88
C GLU A 79 1.70 -2.58 4.54
N ASP A 80 1.11 -1.59 3.85
CA ASP A 80 0.90 -0.26 4.41
C ASP A 80 -0.28 -0.23 5.39
N PHE A 81 -1.32 -1.04 5.17
CA PHE A 81 -2.37 -1.28 6.16
C PHE A 81 -1.83 -1.96 7.42
N ASP A 82 -1.00 -2.99 7.28
CA ASP A 82 -0.39 -3.69 8.41
C ASP A 82 0.50 -2.76 9.23
N ARG A 83 1.33 -1.95 8.56
CA ARG A 83 2.20 -0.98 9.23
C ARG A 83 1.39 0.08 9.98
N LEU A 84 0.29 0.54 9.39
CA LEU A 84 -0.59 1.52 10.03
C LEU A 84 -1.33 0.91 11.24
N SER A 85 -1.79 -0.33 11.13
CA SER A 85 -2.46 -1.04 12.23
C SER A 85 -1.50 -1.29 13.39
N ALA A 86 -0.30 -1.79 13.11
CA ALA A 86 0.76 -1.99 14.10
C ALA A 86 1.13 -0.68 14.82
N TRP A 87 1.11 0.45 14.12
CA TRP A 87 1.31 1.76 14.72
C TRP A 87 0.22 2.16 15.70
N TYR A 88 -1.04 1.85 15.40
CA TYR A 88 -2.16 2.11 16.29
C TYR A 88 -2.13 1.23 17.53
N ASP A 89 -1.70 -0.02 17.40
CA ASP A 89 -1.49 -0.93 18.53
C ASP A 89 -0.33 -0.46 19.43
N HIS A 90 0.81 -0.13 18.82
CA HIS A 90 2.06 0.16 19.51
C HIS A 90 2.80 1.36 18.87
N ALA A 91 2.48 2.57 19.35
CA ALA A 91 3.05 3.81 18.83
C ALA A 91 4.50 4.08 19.33
N GLU A 92 5.49 3.47 18.66
CA GLU A 92 6.92 3.63 18.97
C GLU A 92 7.62 4.76 18.16
N GLN A 93 8.27 5.73 18.79
CA GLN A 93 8.81 6.90 18.06
C GLN A 93 9.68 6.58 16.83
N GLU A 94 10.39 5.45 16.83
CA GLU A 94 11.21 4.97 15.71
C GLU A 94 10.42 4.60 14.45
N HIS A 95 9.13 4.28 14.56
CA HIS A 95 8.27 3.88 13.43
C HIS A 95 7.33 5.00 12.96
N LYS A 96 7.31 6.14 13.65
CA LYS A 96 6.39 7.25 13.38
C LYS A 96 6.39 7.71 11.93
N ASP A 97 7.57 7.89 11.33
CA ASP A 97 7.67 8.38 9.96
C ASP A 97 7.23 7.33 8.93
N ALA A 98 7.51 6.05 9.19
CA ALA A 98 7.08 4.96 8.33
C ALA A 98 5.56 4.78 8.40
N ALA A 99 4.99 4.80 9.61
CA ALA A 99 3.54 4.78 9.83
C ALA A 99 2.85 5.98 9.19
N ARG A 100 3.45 7.18 9.29
CA ARG A 100 2.93 8.38 8.63
C ARG A 100 2.89 8.23 7.11
N LYS A 101 3.96 7.71 6.49
CA LYS A 101 3.96 7.43 5.04
C LYS A 101 2.87 6.42 4.66
N SER A 102 2.73 5.34 5.43
CA SER A 102 1.66 4.35 5.22
C SER A 102 0.27 4.96 5.36
N SER A 103 0.06 5.86 6.33
CA SER A 103 -1.22 6.55 6.50
C SER A 103 -1.62 7.36 5.25
N TYR A 104 -0.67 8.02 4.60
CA TYR A 104 -0.93 8.74 3.35
C TYR A 104 -1.25 7.80 2.19
N ARG A 105 -0.46 6.72 2.03
CA ARG A 105 -0.69 5.73 0.97
C ARG A 105 -2.03 5.01 1.11
N VAL A 106 -2.38 4.61 2.34
CA VAL A 106 -3.68 3.99 2.66
C VAL A 106 -4.81 4.96 2.35
N GLY A 107 -4.73 6.22 2.81
CA GLY A 107 -5.74 7.24 2.51
C GLY A 107 -5.92 7.48 1.01
N GLU A 108 -4.82 7.67 0.28
CA GLU A 108 -4.83 7.87 -1.18
C GLU A 108 -5.44 6.67 -1.90
N PHE A 109 -5.06 5.45 -1.51
CA PHE A 109 -5.61 4.23 -2.10
C PHE A 109 -7.12 4.14 -1.89
N ILE A 110 -7.62 4.41 -0.68
CA ILE A 110 -9.05 4.36 -0.38
C ILE A 110 -9.81 5.42 -1.20
N GLU A 111 -9.33 6.67 -1.27
CA GLU A 111 -9.99 7.73 -2.07
C GLU A 111 -9.97 7.44 -3.58
N ARG A 112 -8.96 6.70 -4.07
CA ARG A 112 -8.88 6.24 -5.46
C ARG A 112 -9.82 5.06 -5.73
N ALA A 113 -9.92 4.12 -4.80
CA ALA A 113 -10.80 2.96 -4.90
C ALA A 113 -12.28 3.35 -4.74
N CYS A 114 -12.56 4.29 -3.84
CA CYS A 114 -13.90 4.64 -3.39
C CYS A 114 -14.18 6.13 -3.66
N PRO A 115 -14.68 6.48 -4.86
CA PRO A 115 -14.78 7.86 -5.31
C PRO A 115 -15.76 8.72 -4.50
N ASP A 116 -16.61 8.13 -3.67
CA ASP A 116 -17.56 8.86 -2.83
C ASP A 116 -17.04 9.10 -1.40
N ILE A 117 -15.87 8.57 -1.06
CA ILE A 117 -15.28 8.65 0.28
C ILE A 117 -14.13 9.68 0.26
N ASN A 118 -14.12 10.57 1.26
CA ASN A 118 -13.06 11.56 1.46
C ASN A 118 -12.49 11.43 2.87
N ILE A 119 -11.22 11.05 3.02
CA ILE A 119 -10.60 10.72 4.31
C ILE A 119 -9.57 11.77 4.71
N GLY A 120 -8.92 12.41 3.74
CA GLY A 120 -7.85 13.37 3.96
C GLY A 120 -7.88 14.58 3.04
N GLY A 121 -8.88 14.69 2.15
CA GLY A 121 -9.00 15.81 1.22
C GLY A 121 -7.96 15.80 0.11
N ILE A 122 -7.38 14.65 -0.24
CA ILE A 122 -6.34 14.57 -1.29
C ILE A 122 -6.93 14.94 -2.66
N ARG A 123 -8.26 14.90 -2.79
CA ARG A 123 -9.04 15.39 -3.94
C ARG A 123 -9.29 16.91 -4.00
N SER A 124 -8.67 17.73 -3.14
CA SER A 124 -8.78 19.21 -3.19
C SER A 124 -8.03 19.84 -4.35
#